data_AF-A0A3P1WYB3-F1
#
_entry.id   AF-A0A3P1WYB3-F1
#
_cell.length_a   1.000
_cell.length_b   1.000
_cell.length_c   1.000
_cell.angle_alpha   90.00
_cell.angle_beta   90.00
_cell.angle_gamma   90.00
#
_symmetry.space_group_name_H-M   'P 1'
#
loop_
_entity.id
_entity.type
_entity.pdbx_description
1 polymer ?
#
loop_
_entity_poly.entity_id
_entity_poly.type
_entity_poly.pdbx_seq_one_letter_code
_entity_poly.pdbx_strand_id
1 'polypeptide(L)'
;MSSPRIGTVYGIFDHRHQRWGLAQLVGVGPRTRSWLSLDHFEPDLPTTLDGLGPLHAHRYGYEGEITVITSDAHIPRYFRELGWLPPLVTQWQECYGFFRASEAGYEWWWQQRGGPAIKAELGDRPAWLTLGGVRQRVPRSWINDEVLDAPLEELKQLRLATGITLERPYPHLVELITALPLLHEVHVEAALPELRLPPQIDELTLRFPVPVEWDGPWLELTTPAVVPLPGATELHLTGDHFDLAELASSYPRLHALHLDGAPAMVANIEALTSWPELRRLTMSDCFGFDALPHLPQLEHCHLRSIPDAAGRAARRSYKGVDTEIRQLRTPEWVAENWHNPFREWEESPHRSSRFAKRAFTAWKEHRRRLLDAAEEAPAAAWQERIATEMRGIAAQFNAWNRSAWIETEERDTIFEAYRHLLEEVAGTRALDVEAALDALGDGLRDV
;
A
#
# COMPACT_ATOMS: atom_id res chain seq x y z
N MET A 1 13.03 20.23 24.19
CA MET A 1 12.25 19.11 24.73
C MET A 1 13.24 18.09 25.23
N SER A 2 13.11 17.60 26.47
CA SER A 2 13.93 16.50 26.98
C SER A 2 13.75 15.27 26.10
N SER A 3 14.83 14.52 25.85
CA SER A 3 14.72 13.22 25.17
C SER A 3 13.77 12.31 25.96
N PRO A 4 12.89 11.55 25.28
CA PRO A 4 11.95 10.68 25.96
C PRO A 4 12.71 9.62 26.77
N ARG A 5 12.22 9.33 27.98
CA ARG A 5 12.88 8.43 28.92
C ARG A 5 12.59 6.98 28.53
N ILE A 6 13.63 6.15 28.40
CA ILE A 6 13.45 4.69 28.26
C ILE A 6 12.66 4.15 29.47
N GLY A 7 11.64 3.33 29.20
CA GLY A 7 10.67 2.82 30.17
C GLY A 7 9.36 3.60 30.23
N THR A 8 9.25 4.74 29.54
CA THR A 8 7.98 5.50 29.47
C THR A 8 6.91 4.68 28.75
N VAL A 9 5.71 4.63 29.32
CA VAL A 9 4.55 3.92 28.77
C VAL A 9 3.60 4.91 28.11
N TYR A 10 3.18 4.59 26.90
CA TYR A 10 2.23 5.37 26.11
C TYR A 10 0.99 4.55 25.82
N GLY A 11 -0.18 5.18 25.95
CA GLY A 11 -1.44 4.69 25.44
C GLY A 11 -1.70 5.20 24.04
N ILE A 12 -2.17 4.31 23.17
CA ILE A 12 -2.45 4.56 21.76
C ILE A 12 -3.83 4.00 21.47
N PHE A 13 -4.71 4.83 20.93
CA PHE A 13 -6.08 4.43 20.66
C PHE A 13 -6.19 3.74 19.30
N ASP A 14 -6.71 2.52 19.30
CA ASP A 14 -7.11 1.79 18.11
C ASP A 14 -8.56 2.18 17.77
N HIS A 15 -8.70 2.94 16.69
CA HIS A 15 -10.01 3.42 16.21
C HIS A 15 -10.86 2.31 15.56
N ARG A 16 -10.25 1.24 15.06
CA ARG A 16 -10.96 0.11 14.44
C ARG A 16 -11.72 -0.70 15.49
N HIS A 17 -11.09 -0.91 16.64
CA HIS A 17 -11.65 -1.69 17.75
C HIS A 17 -12.17 -0.84 18.91
N GLN A 18 -11.98 0.49 18.86
CA GLN A 18 -12.35 1.46 19.89
C GLN A 18 -11.77 1.12 21.26
N ARG A 19 -10.47 0.80 21.29
CA ARG A 19 -9.74 0.34 22.49
C ARG A 19 -8.37 0.98 22.58
N TRP A 20 -7.83 1.10 23.78
CA TRP A 20 -6.47 1.55 24.02
C TRP A 20 -5.52 0.36 24.07
N GLY A 21 -4.54 0.35 23.17
CA GLY A 21 -3.34 -0.46 23.32
C GLY A 21 -2.24 0.32 24.03
N LEU A 22 -1.31 -0.39 24.67
CA LEU A 22 -0.20 0.22 25.40
C LEU A 22 1.15 -0.18 24.83
N ALA A 23 2.10 0.73 24.95
CA ALA A 23 3.45 0.57 24.45
C ALA A 23 4.48 1.13 25.42
N GLN A 24 5.53 0.37 25.70
CA GLN A 24 6.69 0.85 26.43
C GLN A 24 7.80 1.24 25.46
N LEU A 25 8.35 2.45 25.64
CA LEU A 25 9.56 2.88 24.94
C LEU A 25 10.78 2.15 25.51
N VAL A 26 11.35 1.20 24.78
CA VAL A 26 12.48 0.38 25.25
C VAL A 26 13.82 0.76 24.63
N GLY A 27 13.81 1.44 23.48
CA GLY A 27 15.02 1.91 22.80
C GLY A 27 14.90 3.33 22.27
N VAL A 28 15.98 4.11 22.37
CA VAL A 28 16.08 5.48 21.86
C VAL A 28 17.35 5.61 21.03
N GLY A 29 17.21 5.57 19.70
CA GLY A 29 18.30 5.84 18.76
C GLY A 29 18.33 7.31 18.31
N PRO A 30 19.38 7.73 17.56
CA PRO A 30 19.47 9.09 17.02
C PRO A 30 18.31 9.46 16.10
N ARG A 31 17.80 8.47 15.33
CA ARG A 31 16.72 8.64 14.34
C ARG A 31 15.55 7.69 14.54
N THR A 32 15.58 6.86 15.59
CA THR A 32 14.60 5.78 15.79
C THR A 32 14.11 5.70 17.23
N ARG A 33 12.91 5.11 17.40
CA ARG A 33 12.35 4.68 18.69
C ARG A 33 11.99 3.22 18.58
N SER A 34 12.24 2.45 19.63
CA SER A 34 11.87 1.03 19.71
C SER A 34 10.79 0.84 20.77
N TRP A 35 9.70 0.19 20.38
CA TRP A 35 8.46 0.09 21.13
C TRP A 35 8.14 -1.37 21.44
N LEU A 36 7.97 -1.67 22.71
CA LEU A 36 7.44 -2.93 23.19
C LEU A 36 5.92 -2.80 23.37
N SER A 37 5.14 -3.62 22.68
CA SER A 37 3.70 -3.75 22.94
C SER A 37 3.46 -4.41 24.31
N LEU A 38 2.52 -3.89 25.08
CA LEU A 38 2.13 -4.43 26.38
C LEU A 38 0.82 -5.21 26.27
N ASP A 39 0.57 -6.09 27.24
CA ASP A 39 -0.59 -6.98 27.37
C ASP A 39 -1.89 -6.26 27.79
N HIS A 40 -2.15 -5.08 27.24
CA HIS A 40 -3.34 -4.28 27.52
C HIS A 40 -4.01 -3.86 26.21
N PHE A 41 -5.31 -4.16 26.10
CA PHE A 41 -6.15 -3.73 24.98
C PHE A 41 -7.60 -3.54 25.41
N GLU A 42 -7.90 -2.45 26.11
CA GLU A 42 -9.20 -2.23 26.76
C GLU A 42 -9.86 -0.90 26.36
N PRO A 43 -11.19 -0.75 26.51
CA PRO A 43 -11.89 0.49 26.14
C PRO A 43 -11.38 1.74 26.88
N ASP A 44 -10.84 1.54 28.09
CA ASP A 44 -10.31 2.59 28.95
C ASP A 44 -8.80 2.42 29.18
N LEU A 45 -8.12 3.54 29.40
CA LEU A 45 -6.73 3.55 29.86
C LEU A 45 -6.65 3.03 31.31
N PRO A 46 -5.59 2.29 31.67
CA PRO A 46 -5.46 1.79 33.04
C PRO A 46 -5.17 2.93 34.01
N THR A 47 -5.67 2.82 35.25
CA THR A 47 -5.42 3.81 36.31
C THR A 47 -4.06 3.63 37.00
N THR A 48 -3.45 2.46 36.85
CA THR A 48 -2.10 2.12 37.33
C THR A 48 -1.35 1.33 36.26
N LEU A 49 -0.02 1.40 36.28
CA LEU A 49 0.84 0.60 35.40
C LEU A 49 1.27 -0.73 36.05
N ASP A 50 0.83 -1.00 37.28
CA ASP A 50 1.15 -2.22 38.01
C ASP A 50 0.55 -3.46 37.32
N GLY A 51 1.38 -4.50 37.16
CA GLY A 51 0.95 -5.78 36.59
C GLY A 51 0.97 -5.85 35.07
N LEU A 52 1.29 -4.75 34.37
CA LEU A 52 1.50 -4.76 32.92
C LEU A 52 2.74 -5.60 32.56
N GLY A 53 2.56 -6.50 31.61
CA GLY A 53 3.59 -7.35 31.03
C GLY A 53 3.83 -7.06 29.55
N PRO A 54 4.88 -7.66 28.96
CA PRO A 54 5.02 -7.72 27.51
C PRO A 54 3.81 -8.43 26.89
N LEU A 55 3.34 -7.94 25.74
CA LEU A 55 2.42 -8.70 24.91
C LEU A 55 3.15 -9.95 24.37
N HIS A 56 2.61 -11.12 24.70
CA HIS A 56 3.03 -12.40 24.11
C HIS A 56 2.05 -12.73 22.97
N ALA A 57 2.53 -12.62 21.73
CA ALA A 57 1.69 -12.89 20.56
C ALA A 57 1.51 -14.40 20.36
N HIS A 58 0.27 -14.86 20.23
CA HIS A 58 -0.06 -16.27 19.94
C HIS A 58 -0.86 -16.44 18.65
N ARG A 59 -1.27 -15.31 18.04
CA ARG A 59 -1.99 -15.26 16.76
C ARG A 59 -1.25 -15.98 15.64
N TYR A 60 -2.01 -16.58 14.72
CA TYR A 60 -1.48 -17.23 13.53
C TYR A 60 -0.34 -18.21 13.87
N GLY A 61 0.85 -18.00 13.30
CA GLY A 61 2.05 -18.82 13.54
C GLY A 61 2.91 -18.41 14.74
N TYR A 62 2.54 -17.37 15.51
CA TYR A 62 3.34 -16.91 16.65
C TYR A 62 3.21 -17.87 17.86
N GLU A 63 4.30 -18.16 18.55
CA GLU A 63 4.41 -19.06 19.70
C GLU A 63 4.79 -18.33 21.01
N GLY A 64 4.17 -17.16 21.25
CA GLY A 64 4.39 -16.37 22.46
C GLY A 64 5.60 -15.45 22.38
N GLU A 65 6.09 -15.16 21.17
CA GLU A 65 7.19 -14.22 20.98
C GLU A 65 6.78 -12.81 21.37
N ILE A 66 7.77 -12.09 21.91
CA ILE A 66 7.68 -10.66 22.17
C ILE A 66 8.23 -9.93 20.94
N THR A 67 7.45 -9.01 20.39
CA THR A 67 7.87 -8.19 19.25
C THR A 67 8.17 -6.77 19.72
N VAL A 68 9.33 -6.25 19.31
CA VAL A 68 9.71 -4.85 19.48
C VAL A 68 9.76 -4.20 18.11
N ILE A 69 8.90 -3.21 17.89
CA ILE A 69 8.80 -2.50 16.62
C ILE A 69 9.62 -1.22 16.70
N THR A 70 10.47 -0.99 15.70
CA THR A 70 11.27 0.23 15.59
C THR A 70 10.67 1.17 14.55
N SER A 71 10.36 2.40 14.98
CA SER A 71 9.83 3.49 14.18
C SER A 71 10.82 4.66 14.12
N ASP A 72 10.44 5.73 13.41
CA ASP A 72 11.15 7.00 13.42
C ASP A 72 11.25 7.63 14.84
N ALA A 73 12.19 8.56 14.99
CA ALA A 73 12.48 9.25 16.26
C ALA A 73 11.30 10.07 16.82
N HIS A 74 10.31 10.39 16.01
CA HIS A 74 9.16 11.19 16.39
C HIS A 74 8.20 10.37 17.27
N ILE A 75 7.73 10.96 18.37
CA ILE A 75 6.62 10.40 19.17
C ILE A 75 5.38 11.22 18.81
N PRO A 76 4.37 10.62 18.17
CA PRO A 76 3.20 11.35 17.75
C PRO A 76 2.42 11.95 18.91
N ARG A 77 1.78 13.12 18.71
CA ARG A 77 1.03 13.80 19.79
C ARG A 77 -0.21 13.05 20.28
N TYR A 78 -0.76 12.16 19.46
CA TYR A 78 -1.93 11.38 19.85
C TYR A 78 -1.57 10.24 20.82
N PHE A 79 -0.29 9.95 21.02
CA PHE A 79 0.17 9.06 22.08
C PHE A 79 -0.02 9.75 23.43
N ARG A 80 -0.65 9.05 24.38
CA ARG A 80 -0.86 9.55 25.74
C ARG A 80 0.18 8.96 26.67
N GLU A 81 1.11 9.78 27.15
CA GLU A 81 2.06 9.36 28.20
C GLU A 81 1.29 9.04 29.49
N LEU A 82 1.45 7.80 29.99
CA LEU A 82 0.74 7.32 31.19
C LEU A 82 1.65 7.28 32.42
N GLY A 83 2.96 7.19 32.22
CA GLY A 83 3.94 7.12 33.29
C GLY A 83 5.16 6.32 32.88
N TRP A 84 5.87 5.78 33.88
CA TRP A 84 7.13 5.10 33.69
C TRP A 84 7.14 3.75 34.41
N LEU A 85 7.62 2.72 33.70
CA LEU A 85 7.95 1.40 34.24
C LEU A 85 9.43 1.09 33.95
N PRO A 86 10.12 0.29 34.79
CA PRO A 86 11.38 -0.31 34.39
C PRO A 86 11.22 -1.02 33.03
N PRO A 87 12.19 -0.90 32.10
CA PRO A 87 12.12 -1.59 30.82
C PRO A 87 11.92 -3.09 31.02
N LEU A 88 10.81 -3.62 30.49
CA LEU A 88 10.44 -5.03 30.64
C LEU A 88 11.32 -5.94 29.78
N VAL A 89 11.92 -5.40 28.73
CA VAL A 89 12.94 -6.05 27.91
C VAL A 89 14.16 -5.15 27.77
N THR A 90 15.34 -5.76 27.70
CA THR A 90 16.63 -5.08 27.51
C THR A 90 17.39 -5.58 26.29
N GLN A 91 16.91 -6.66 25.67
CA GLN A 91 17.42 -7.25 24.43
C GLN A 91 16.23 -7.71 23.59
N TRP A 92 16.32 -7.48 22.28
CA TRP A 92 15.29 -7.86 21.32
C TRP A 92 15.90 -7.99 19.92
N GLN A 93 15.18 -8.61 19.00
CA GLN A 93 15.47 -8.52 17.58
C GLN A 93 14.75 -7.30 17.00
N GLU A 94 15.45 -6.48 16.23
CA GLU A 94 14.83 -5.32 15.59
C GLU A 94 13.89 -5.77 14.48
N CYS A 95 12.60 -5.45 14.64
CA CYS A 95 11.64 -5.48 13.56
C CYS A 95 11.34 -4.03 13.16
N TYR A 96 11.62 -3.67 11.91
CA TYR A 96 11.23 -2.38 11.37
C TYR A 96 9.77 -2.45 10.94
N GLY A 97 8.97 -1.47 11.36
CA GLY A 97 7.55 -1.43 11.05
C GLY A 97 6.90 -0.17 11.58
N PHE A 98 5.70 0.10 11.10
CA PHE A 98 4.92 1.23 11.59
C PHE A 98 4.17 0.84 12.87
N PHE A 99 4.58 1.40 14.00
CA PHE A 99 4.02 1.04 15.31
C PHE A 99 2.68 1.77 15.55
N ARG A 100 1.56 1.03 15.57
CA ARG A 100 0.20 1.58 15.75
C ARG A 100 -0.54 1.08 16.99
N ALA A 101 0.16 0.49 17.97
CA ALA A 101 -0.46 -0.36 19.01
C ALA A 101 -1.36 -1.51 18.50
N SER A 102 -1.37 -1.73 17.19
CA SER A 102 -2.14 -2.77 16.51
C SER A 102 -1.69 -4.18 16.89
N GLU A 103 -0.50 -4.38 17.47
CA GLU A 103 -0.07 -5.71 17.89
C GLU A 103 -1.03 -6.33 18.91
N ALA A 104 -1.43 -5.54 19.92
CA ALA A 104 -2.42 -5.98 20.90
C ALA A 104 -3.82 -6.07 20.28
N GLY A 105 -4.14 -5.19 19.32
CA GLY A 105 -5.37 -5.24 18.54
C GLY A 105 -5.51 -6.50 17.67
N TYR A 106 -4.46 -6.89 16.95
CA TYR A 106 -4.40 -8.11 16.13
C TYR A 106 -4.51 -9.37 17.00
N GLU A 107 -3.80 -9.39 18.14
CA GLU A 107 -3.90 -10.49 19.09
C GLU A 107 -5.31 -10.60 19.68
N TRP A 108 -5.89 -9.48 20.11
CA TRP A 108 -7.27 -9.43 20.60
C TRP A 108 -8.27 -9.88 19.53
N TRP A 109 -8.16 -9.35 18.31
CA TRP A 109 -9.03 -9.67 17.18
C TRP A 109 -8.99 -11.17 16.85
N TRP A 110 -7.78 -11.75 16.85
CA TRP A 110 -7.57 -13.18 16.65
C TRP A 110 -8.26 -14.01 17.74
N GLN A 111 -8.14 -13.58 19.01
CA GLN A 111 -8.80 -14.22 20.14
C GLN A 111 -10.33 -14.16 20.03
N GLN A 112 -10.89 -13.01 19.66
CA GLN A 112 -12.34 -12.85 19.51
C GLN A 112 -12.94 -13.74 18.43
N ARG A 113 -12.16 -14.09 17.39
CA ARG A 113 -12.60 -14.96 16.29
C ARG A 113 -12.33 -16.44 16.52
N GLY A 114 -12.00 -16.84 17.75
CA GLY A 114 -11.78 -18.23 18.12
C GLY A 114 -10.44 -18.80 17.67
N GLY A 115 -9.51 -17.95 17.26
CA GLY A 115 -8.18 -18.34 16.78
C GLY A 115 -7.41 -19.28 17.73
N PRO A 116 -7.38 -19.05 19.06
CA PRO A 116 -6.72 -19.96 20.00
C PRO A 116 -7.31 -21.39 19.99
N ALA A 117 -8.63 -21.51 19.92
CA ALA A 117 -9.30 -22.81 19.87
C ALA A 117 -9.01 -23.54 18.56
N ILE A 118 -9.07 -22.82 17.43
CA ILE A 118 -8.75 -23.36 16.10
C ILE A 118 -7.29 -23.83 16.06
N LYS A 119 -6.36 -23.02 16.55
CA LYS A 119 -4.93 -23.35 16.62
C LYS A 119 -4.68 -24.57 17.51
N ALA A 120 -5.29 -24.63 18.68
CA ALA A 120 -5.16 -25.77 19.59
C ALA A 120 -5.71 -27.08 18.97
N GLU A 121 -6.78 -27.01 18.18
CA GLU A 121 -7.36 -28.18 17.51
C GLU A 121 -6.47 -28.68 16.36
N LEU A 122 -5.88 -27.77 15.58
CA LEU A 122 -5.07 -28.12 14.42
C LEU A 122 -3.62 -28.48 14.78
N GLY A 123 -3.10 -27.93 15.88
CA GLY A 123 -1.71 -28.08 16.32
C GLY A 123 -0.70 -27.42 15.38
N ASP A 124 0.58 -27.49 15.75
CA ASP A 124 1.66 -26.77 15.06
C ASP A 124 2.24 -27.51 13.84
N ARG A 125 1.70 -28.68 13.50
CA ARG A 125 2.27 -29.53 12.44
C ARG A 125 1.57 -29.31 11.12
N PRO A 126 2.33 -29.16 10.02
CA PRO A 126 1.72 -29.12 8.70
C PRO A 126 0.97 -30.44 8.44
N ALA A 127 -0.34 -30.35 8.27
CA ALA A 127 -1.18 -31.45 7.85
C ALA A 127 -1.31 -31.44 6.33
N TRP A 128 -1.78 -32.56 5.78
CA TRP A 128 -2.13 -32.65 4.37
C TRP A 128 -3.63 -32.87 4.28
N LEU A 129 -4.32 -31.96 3.63
CA LEU A 129 -5.73 -32.12 3.28
C LEU A 129 -5.83 -32.53 1.82
N THR A 130 -6.87 -33.27 1.48
CA THR A 130 -7.26 -33.48 0.09
C THR A 130 -8.40 -32.51 -0.20
N LEU A 131 -8.16 -31.57 -1.11
CA LEU A 131 -9.13 -30.58 -1.56
C LEU A 131 -9.37 -30.80 -3.06
N GLY A 132 -10.59 -31.13 -3.46
CA GLY A 132 -10.92 -31.38 -4.86
C GLY A 132 -10.11 -32.54 -5.46
N GLY A 133 -9.73 -33.52 -4.64
CA GLY A 133 -8.85 -34.64 -5.04
C GLY A 133 -7.36 -34.29 -5.12
N VAL A 134 -6.97 -33.02 -4.88
CA VAL A 134 -5.58 -32.58 -4.86
C VAL A 134 -5.07 -32.52 -3.42
N ARG A 135 -3.89 -33.09 -3.18
CA ARG A 135 -3.28 -33.08 -1.86
C ARG A 135 -2.60 -31.73 -1.62
N GLN A 136 -3.11 -30.99 -0.64
CA GLN A 136 -2.70 -29.64 -0.28
C GLN A 136 -2.04 -29.63 1.09
N ARG A 137 -0.93 -28.90 1.22
CA ARG A 137 -0.27 -28.69 2.51
C ARG A 137 -1.02 -27.59 3.26
N VAL A 138 -1.39 -27.88 4.50
CA VAL A 138 -1.96 -26.90 5.44
C VAL A 138 -1.04 -26.82 6.68
N PRO A 139 -1.07 -25.77 7.50
CA PRO A 139 -1.95 -24.60 7.43
C PRO A 139 -1.71 -23.76 6.17
N ARG A 140 -2.78 -23.14 5.66
CA ARG A 140 -2.76 -22.17 4.57
C ARG A 140 -3.49 -20.93 5.07
N SER A 141 -2.79 -19.80 5.15
CA SER A 141 -3.39 -18.51 5.53
C SER A 141 -4.22 -17.90 4.39
N TRP A 142 -4.06 -18.40 3.16
CA TRP A 142 -4.66 -17.79 1.98
C TRP A 142 -5.40 -18.80 1.11
N ILE A 143 -6.62 -18.46 0.68
CA ILE A 143 -7.39 -19.24 -0.29
C ILE A 143 -7.25 -18.58 -1.66
N ASN A 144 -7.10 -19.37 -2.72
CA ASN A 144 -7.04 -18.88 -4.09
C ASN A 144 -7.72 -19.88 -5.04
N ASP A 145 -7.81 -19.51 -6.31
CA ASP A 145 -8.47 -20.29 -7.34
C ASP A 145 -7.95 -21.71 -7.56
N GLU A 146 -6.73 -22.02 -7.12
CA GLU A 146 -6.17 -23.38 -7.20
C GLU A 146 -6.95 -24.40 -6.37
N VAL A 147 -7.63 -23.96 -5.31
CA VAL A 147 -8.39 -24.83 -4.42
C VAL A 147 -9.90 -24.53 -4.43
N LEU A 148 -10.33 -23.40 -5.00
CA LEU A 148 -11.76 -23.00 -4.97
C LEU A 148 -12.69 -23.93 -5.75
N ASP A 149 -12.16 -24.78 -6.64
CA ASP A 149 -12.95 -25.84 -7.28
C ASP A 149 -13.29 -27.01 -6.33
N ALA A 150 -12.67 -27.07 -5.15
CA ALA A 150 -12.98 -28.08 -4.16
C ALA A 150 -14.41 -27.90 -3.59
N PRO A 151 -15.07 -28.99 -3.17
CA PRO A 151 -16.35 -28.92 -2.47
C PRO A 151 -16.30 -27.97 -1.26
N LEU A 152 -17.37 -27.21 -1.03
CA LEU A 152 -17.48 -26.26 0.08
C LEU A 152 -17.12 -26.87 1.45
N GLU A 153 -17.58 -28.09 1.72
CA GLU A 153 -17.27 -28.81 2.97
C GLU A 153 -15.78 -29.17 3.13
N GLU A 154 -15.05 -29.32 2.02
CA GLU A 154 -13.60 -29.49 2.06
C GLU A 154 -12.90 -28.15 2.33
N LEU A 155 -13.35 -27.08 1.68
CA LEU A 155 -12.81 -25.73 1.87
C LEU A 155 -13.00 -25.22 3.31
N LYS A 156 -14.11 -25.58 3.96
CA LYS A 156 -14.38 -25.26 5.38
C LYS A 156 -13.32 -25.82 6.35
N GLN A 157 -12.48 -26.76 5.92
CA GLN A 157 -11.37 -27.27 6.73
C GLN A 157 -10.18 -26.28 6.81
N LEU A 158 -10.13 -25.27 5.92
CA LEU A 158 -9.09 -24.23 5.89
C LEU A 158 -9.33 -23.15 6.97
N ARG A 159 -9.58 -23.57 8.21
CA ARG A 159 -10.01 -22.70 9.32
C ARG A 159 -8.98 -21.65 9.78
N LEU A 160 -7.73 -21.77 9.33
CA LEU A 160 -6.67 -20.79 9.58
C LEU A 160 -6.50 -19.77 8.44
N ALA A 161 -7.33 -19.84 7.40
CA ALA A 161 -7.31 -18.86 6.32
C ALA A 161 -7.71 -17.47 6.85
N THR A 162 -6.94 -16.47 6.48
CA THR A 162 -7.12 -15.05 6.80
C THR A 162 -7.60 -14.26 5.61
N GLY A 163 -7.24 -14.68 4.40
CA GLY A 163 -7.67 -14.03 3.17
C GLY A 163 -7.99 -14.98 2.03
N ILE A 164 -8.60 -14.42 1.00
CA ILE A 164 -9.00 -15.12 -0.22
C ILE A 164 -8.78 -14.23 -1.44
N THR A 165 -8.18 -14.78 -2.50
CA THR A 165 -8.14 -14.18 -3.84
C THR A 165 -9.13 -14.87 -4.76
N LEU A 166 -9.86 -14.08 -5.54
CA LEU A 166 -10.83 -14.49 -6.55
C LEU A 166 -10.42 -13.97 -7.92
N GLU A 167 -9.90 -14.85 -8.77
CA GLU A 167 -9.64 -14.61 -10.19
C GLU A 167 -10.85 -14.88 -11.08
N ARG A 168 -11.91 -15.47 -10.50
CA ARG A 168 -13.21 -15.72 -11.13
C ARG A 168 -14.34 -15.73 -10.08
N PRO A 169 -15.62 -15.62 -10.50
CA PRO A 169 -16.76 -15.72 -9.59
C PRO A 169 -16.79 -17.08 -8.86
N TYR A 170 -17.03 -17.04 -7.55
CA TYR A 170 -17.24 -18.25 -6.72
C TYR A 170 -18.67 -18.25 -6.11
N PRO A 171 -19.56 -19.18 -6.51
CA PRO A 171 -20.97 -19.14 -6.09
C PRO A 171 -21.23 -19.23 -4.58
N HIS A 172 -20.36 -19.92 -3.84
CA HIS A 172 -20.52 -20.14 -2.39
C HIS A 172 -19.63 -19.22 -1.55
N LEU A 173 -19.19 -18.08 -2.09
CA LEU A 173 -18.25 -17.17 -1.42
C LEU A 173 -18.74 -16.73 -0.04
N VAL A 174 -19.98 -16.25 0.04
CA VAL A 174 -20.57 -15.79 1.30
C VAL A 174 -20.64 -16.92 2.34
N GLU A 175 -21.05 -18.12 1.92
CA GLU A 175 -21.12 -19.29 2.79
C GLU A 175 -19.74 -19.72 3.29
N LEU A 176 -18.73 -19.68 2.43
CA LEU A 176 -17.36 -20.02 2.77
C LEU A 176 -16.76 -19.02 3.76
N ILE A 177 -16.84 -17.72 3.47
CA ILE A 177 -16.33 -16.66 4.35
C ILE A 177 -16.98 -16.76 5.73
N THR A 178 -18.32 -16.91 5.76
CA THR A 178 -19.08 -17.02 7.02
C THR A 178 -18.65 -18.24 7.85
N ALA A 179 -18.25 -19.34 7.20
CA ALA A 179 -17.78 -20.54 7.88
C ALA A 179 -16.32 -20.46 8.36
N LEU A 180 -15.55 -19.47 7.89
CA LEU A 180 -14.13 -19.29 8.21
C LEU A 180 -13.97 -18.01 9.05
N PRO A 181 -14.05 -18.09 10.39
CA PRO A 181 -14.13 -16.89 11.23
C PRO A 181 -12.89 -16.01 11.19
N LEU A 182 -11.73 -16.58 10.82
CA LEU A 182 -10.46 -15.87 10.69
C LEU A 182 -10.28 -15.18 9.33
N LEU A 183 -11.14 -15.47 8.35
CA LEU A 183 -11.10 -14.86 7.03
C LEU A 183 -11.71 -13.46 7.09
N HIS A 184 -10.92 -12.45 6.74
CA HIS A 184 -11.28 -11.04 6.84
C HIS A 184 -10.78 -10.17 5.68
N GLU A 185 -9.92 -10.74 4.84
CA GLU A 185 -9.31 -10.09 3.70
C GLU A 185 -9.83 -10.74 2.40
N VAL A 186 -10.31 -9.91 1.47
CA VAL A 186 -10.85 -10.40 0.18
C VAL A 186 -10.21 -9.62 -0.96
N HIS A 187 -9.55 -10.34 -1.86
CA HIS A 187 -8.94 -9.80 -3.07
C HIS A 187 -9.72 -10.28 -4.29
N VAL A 188 -10.16 -9.34 -5.12
CA VAL A 188 -10.94 -9.62 -6.32
C VAL A 188 -10.15 -9.20 -7.54
N GLU A 189 -9.59 -10.19 -8.24
CA GLU A 189 -8.81 -10.04 -9.47
C GLU A 189 -9.69 -10.17 -10.73
N ALA A 190 -10.98 -10.47 -10.55
CA ALA A 190 -11.96 -10.69 -11.61
C ALA A 190 -12.92 -9.51 -11.79
N ALA A 191 -13.43 -9.32 -13.01
CA ALA A 191 -14.58 -8.46 -13.23
C ALA A 191 -15.86 -9.20 -12.80
N LEU A 192 -16.40 -8.84 -11.63
CA LEU A 192 -17.64 -9.40 -11.09
C LEU A 192 -18.82 -8.44 -11.32
N PRO A 193 -20.05 -8.94 -11.57
CA PRO A 193 -21.22 -8.09 -11.71
C PRO A 193 -21.65 -7.45 -10.38
N GLU A 194 -21.52 -8.19 -9.27
CA GLU A 194 -21.74 -7.73 -7.91
C GLU A 194 -20.90 -8.57 -6.94
N LEU A 195 -20.64 -8.02 -5.76
CA LEU A 195 -19.97 -8.70 -4.66
C LEU A 195 -20.74 -8.47 -3.36
N ARG A 196 -21.08 -9.55 -2.66
CA ARG A 196 -21.70 -9.49 -1.33
C ARG A 196 -20.72 -10.04 -0.31
N LEU A 197 -20.47 -9.29 0.75
CA LEU A 197 -19.47 -9.65 1.76
C LEU A 197 -20.11 -9.70 3.14
N PRO A 198 -19.82 -10.72 3.96
CA PRO A 198 -20.19 -10.72 5.37
C PRO A 198 -19.53 -9.54 6.13
N PRO A 199 -20.15 -9.06 7.22
CA PRO A 199 -19.64 -7.92 8.02
C PRO A 199 -18.30 -8.19 8.70
N GLN A 200 -17.83 -9.44 8.70
CA GLN A 200 -16.53 -9.83 9.22
C GLN A 200 -15.36 -9.45 8.28
N ILE A 201 -15.63 -9.12 7.02
CA ILE A 201 -14.60 -8.63 6.11
C ILE A 201 -14.27 -7.20 6.51
N ASP A 202 -12.99 -6.93 6.72
CA ASP A 202 -12.50 -5.62 7.11
C ASP A 202 -11.36 -5.12 6.22
N GLU A 203 -10.94 -5.92 5.23
CA GLU A 203 -10.07 -5.52 4.12
C GLU A 203 -10.58 -6.07 2.78
N LEU A 204 -10.71 -5.18 1.79
CA LEU A 204 -11.17 -5.49 0.44
C LEU A 204 -10.27 -4.81 -0.60
N THR A 205 -9.65 -5.63 -1.44
CA THR A 205 -8.89 -5.18 -2.61
C THR A 205 -9.64 -5.55 -3.88
N LEU A 206 -9.93 -4.57 -4.73
CA LEU A 206 -10.59 -4.73 -6.02
C LEU A 206 -9.61 -4.38 -7.13
N ARG A 207 -9.41 -5.28 -8.10
CA ARG A 207 -8.69 -4.97 -9.35
C ARG A 207 -9.55 -4.24 -10.37
N PHE A 208 -10.87 -4.36 -10.27
CA PHE A 208 -11.84 -3.73 -11.14
C PHE A 208 -12.96 -3.10 -10.30
N PRO A 209 -13.59 -2.02 -10.75
CA PRO A 209 -14.75 -1.47 -10.06
C PRO A 209 -15.90 -2.48 -10.09
N VAL A 210 -16.27 -3.00 -8.91
CA VAL A 210 -17.34 -3.98 -8.71
C VAL A 210 -18.35 -3.39 -7.72
N PRO A 211 -19.67 -3.40 -7.98
CA PRO A 211 -20.66 -3.04 -6.97
C PRO A 211 -20.56 -3.95 -5.74
N VAL A 212 -20.41 -3.37 -4.55
CA VAL A 212 -20.25 -4.13 -3.29
C VAL A 212 -21.41 -3.87 -2.34
N GLU A 213 -21.95 -4.93 -1.77
CA GLU A 213 -22.84 -4.88 -0.61
C GLU A 213 -22.09 -5.41 0.62
N TRP A 214 -21.95 -4.54 1.62
CA TRP A 214 -21.27 -4.84 2.89
C TRP A 214 -21.77 -3.87 3.97
N ASP A 215 -21.97 -4.36 5.19
CA ASP A 215 -22.56 -3.63 6.31
C ASP A 215 -21.78 -3.76 7.63
N GLY A 216 -20.50 -4.13 7.54
CA GLY A 216 -19.64 -4.26 8.71
C GLY A 216 -19.24 -2.90 9.35
N PRO A 217 -18.53 -2.96 10.49
CA PRO A 217 -18.19 -1.76 11.26
C PRO A 217 -16.94 -1.02 10.75
N TRP A 218 -16.03 -1.73 10.08
CA TRP A 218 -14.76 -1.19 9.58
C TRP A 218 -14.36 -1.89 8.30
N LEU A 219 -14.00 -1.13 7.27
CA LEU A 219 -13.50 -1.67 6.01
C LEU A 219 -12.42 -0.76 5.44
N GLU A 220 -11.27 -1.37 5.18
CA GLU A 220 -10.24 -0.84 4.31
C GLU A 220 -10.51 -1.28 2.87
N LEU A 221 -10.72 -0.29 1.99
CA LEU A 221 -11.01 -0.50 0.58
C LEU A 221 -9.84 -0.02 -0.27
N THR A 222 -9.25 -0.93 -1.04
CA THR A 222 -8.30 -0.63 -2.10
C THR A 222 -8.96 -0.87 -3.45
N THR A 223 -9.03 0.15 -4.31
CA THR A 223 -9.71 0.04 -5.61
C THR A 223 -9.10 1.02 -6.63
N PRO A 224 -9.04 0.67 -7.94
CA PRO A 224 -8.50 1.55 -8.97
C PRO A 224 -9.46 2.66 -9.41
N ALA A 225 -10.71 2.64 -8.92
CA ALA A 225 -11.74 3.60 -9.28
C ALA A 225 -12.78 3.72 -8.17
N VAL A 226 -13.52 4.84 -8.18
CA VAL A 226 -14.62 5.08 -7.23
C VAL A 226 -15.69 4.00 -7.39
N VAL A 227 -15.93 3.29 -6.29
CA VAL A 227 -17.01 2.30 -6.12
C VAL A 227 -17.86 2.77 -4.94
N PRO A 228 -19.14 3.14 -5.13
CA PRO A 228 -19.98 3.62 -4.04
C PRO A 228 -20.11 2.57 -2.92
N LEU A 229 -19.40 2.79 -1.82
CA LEU A 229 -19.42 1.92 -0.65
C LEU A 229 -19.43 2.79 0.62
N PRO A 230 -20.59 3.35 1.01
CA PRO A 230 -20.64 4.37 2.06
C PRO A 230 -20.19 3.92 3.45
N GLY A 231 -20.11 2.61 3.68
CA GLY A 231 -19.61 2.02 4.90
C GLY A 231 -18.08 2.00 5.02
N ALA A 232 -17.34 2.17 3.93
CA ALA A 232 -15.88 2.13 3.97
C ALA A 232 -15.31 3.22 4.89
N THR A 233 -14.35 2.82 5.72
CA THR A 233 -13.70 3.67 6.73
C THR A 233 -12.28 4.03 6.34
N GLU A 234 -11.65 3.24 5.49
CA GLU A 234 -10.35 3.57 4.90
C GLU A 234 -10.42 3.36 3.39
N LEU A 235 -9.76 4.24 2.64
CA LEU A 235 -9.78 4.21 1.19
C LEU A 235 -8.37 4.42 0.63
N HIS A 236 -7.93 3.47 -0.18
CA HIS A 236 -6.77 3.58 -1.06
C HIS A 236 -7.24 3.62 -2.51
N LEU A 237 -6.99 4.73 -3.19
CA LEU A 237 -7.21 4.90 -4.62
C LEU A 237 -5.91 5.16 -5.36
N THR A 238 -5.81 4.58 -6.55
CA THR A 238 -4.77 4.90 -7.53
C THR A 238 -5.43 5.49 -8.77
N GLY A 239 -4.87 6.56 -9.35
CA GLY A 239 -5.46 7.20 -10.54
C GLY A 239 -4.70 8.43 -11.03
N ASP A 240 -5.16 9.02 -12.12
CA ASP A 240 -4.63 10.26 -12.71
C ASP A 240 -5.53 11.49 -12.42
N HIS A 241 -6.67 11.27 -11.76
CA HIS A 241 -7.57 12.32 -11.34
C HIS A 241 -8.34 11.90 -10.07
N PHE A 242 -8.49 12.84 -9.13
CA PHE A 242 -9.26 12.63 -7.91
C PHE A 242 -10.17 13.84 -7.65
N ASP A 243 -11.49 13.64 -7.64
CA ASP A 243 -12.45 14.65 -7.16
C ASP A 243 -12.85 14.34 -5.72
N LEU A 244 -12.36 15.15 -4.77
CA LEU A 244 -12.63 14.88 -3.36
C LEU A 244 -14.09 15.15 -2.94
N ALA A 245 -14.86 15.92 -3.70
CA ALA A 245 -16.29 16.09 -3.45
C ALA A 245 -17.08 14.82 -3.82
N GLU A 246 -16.70 14.17 -4.92
CA GLU A 246 -17.23 12.85 -5.30
C GLU A 246 -16.88 11.79 -4.25
N LEU A 247 -15.61 11.76 -3.79
CA LEU A 247 -15.18 10.85 -2.75
C LEU A 247 -15.96 11.09 -1.45
N ALA A 248 -16.16 12.34 -1.05
CA ALA A 248 -16.91 12.67 0.17
C ALA A 248 -18.36 12.19 0.10
N SER A 249 -18.98 12.23 -1.08
CA SER A 249 -20.33 11.70 -1.29
C SER A 249 -20.37 10.16 -1.29
N SER A 250 -19.33 9.51 -1.82
CA SER A 250 -19.28 8.05 -1.96
C SER A 250 -18.85 7.35 -0.68
N TYR A 251 -18.02 8.01 0.14
CA TYR A 251 -17.38 7.47 1.34
C TYR A 251 -17.50 8.46 2.52
N PRO A 252 -18.69 8.68 3.09
CA PRO A 252 -18.90 9.72 4.09
C PRO A 252 -18.24 9.46 5.47
N ARG A 253 -17.64 8.26 5.69
CA ARG A 253 -17.16 7.80 7.00
C ARG A 253 -15.64 7.59 7.07
N LEU A 254 -14.87 8.18 6.17
CA LEU A 254 -13.43 7.96 6.11
C LEU A 254 -12.70 8.45 7.37
N HIS A 255 -11.87 7.56 7.90
CA HIS A 255 -10.85 7.76 8.93
C HIS A 255 -9.45 7.83 8.32
N ALA A 256 -9.25 7.18 7.17
CA ALA A 256 -8.00 7.23 6.41
C ALA A 256 -8.28 7.39 4.91
N LEU A 257 -7.48 8.25 4.27
CA LEU A 257 -7.49 8.44 2.82
C LEU A 257 -6.06 8.35 2.30
N HIS A 258 -5.83 7.44 1.36
CA HIS A 258 -4.59 7.24 0.64
C HIS A 258 -4.83 7.41 -0.86
N LEU A 259 -4.12 8.35 -1.47
CA LEU A 259 -4.20 8.64 -2.90
C LEU A 259 -2.83 8.47 -3.55
N ASP A 260 -2.71 7.52 -4.47
CA ASP A 260 -1.52 7.34 -5.29
C ASP A 260 -1.76 7.82 -6.71
N GLY A 261 -1.14 8.95 -7.04
CA GLY A 261 -1.27 9.59 -8.33
C GLY A 261 -0.37 9.00 -9.42
N ALA A 262 -0.88 8.96 -10.64
CA ALA A 262 -0.14 8.57 -11.84
C ALA A 262 0.15 9.76 -12.78
N PRO A 263 1.04 10.69 -12.37
CA PRO A 263 0.66 11.94 -11.71
C PRO A 263 -0.84 12.29 -11.76
N ALA A 264 -1.40 12.74 -10.64
CA ALA A 264 -2.83 13.03 -10.54
C ALA A 264 -3.18 14.50 -10.35
N MET A 265 -4.29 14.93 -10.94
CA MET A 265 -4.93 16.21 -10.61
C MET A 265 -5.99 16.01 -9.53
N VAL A 266 -5.88 16.75 -8.42
CA VAL A 266 -6.85 16.74 -7.32
C VAL A 266 -7.78 17.94 -7.43
N ALA A 267 -9.07 17.69 -7.57
CA ALA A 267 -10.14 18.70 -7.55
C ALA A 267 -10.80 18.78 -6.17
N ASN A 268 -11.34 19.95 -5.84
CA ASN A 268 -12.13 20.21 -4.63
C ASN A 268 -11.41 19.84 -3.32
N ILE A 269 -10.15 20.25 -3.17
CA ILE A 269 -9.29 19.90 -2.02
C ILE A 269 -9.91 20.23 -0.66
N GLU A 270 -10.76 21.27 -0.61
CA GLU A 270 -11.50 21.70 0.58
C GLU A 270 -12.49 20.66 1.09
N ALA A 271 -12.94 19.73 0.23
CA ALA A 271 -13.86 18.65 0.60
C ALA A 271 -13.25 17.68 1.61
N LEU A 272 -11.93 17.68 1.83
CA LEU A 272 -11.29 16.97 2.95
C LEU A 272 -11.91 17.30 4.30
N THR A 273 -12.49 18.50 4.45
CA THR A 273 -13.16 18.92 5.70
C THR A 273 -14.50 18.23 5.94
N SER A 274 -15.05 17.51 4.95
CA SER A 274 -16.29 16.74 5.05
C SER A 274 -16.14 15.47 5.88
N TRP A 275 -14.90 15.05 6.18
CA TRP A 275 -14.59 13.89 7.00
C TRP A 275 -14.09 14.34 8.39
N PRO A 276 -14.98 14.59 9.36
CA PRO A 276 -14.59 15.07 10.69
C PRO A 276 -13.72 14.05 11.46
N GLU A 277 -13.81 12.76 11.11
CA GLU A 277 -13.03 11.68 11.70
C GLU A 277 -11.78 11.30 10.90
N LEU A 278 -11.39 12.10 9.88
CA LEU A 278 -10.18 11.83 9.10
C LEU A 278 -8.93 12.04 9.96
N ARG A 279 -8.19 10.95 10.16
CA ARG A 279 -7.01 10.87 11.04
C ARG A 279 -5.74 10.60 10.25
N ARG A 280 -5.86 9.98 9.07
CA ARG A 280 -4.74 9.67 8.18
C ARG A 280 -4.96 10.22 6.80
N LEU A 281 -3.99 10.96 6.30
CA LEU A 281 -3.94 11.43 4.94
C LEU A 281 -2.58 11.08 4.34
N THR A 282 -2.61 10.25 3.30
CA THR A 282 -1.45 9.96 2.45
C THR A 282 -1.75 10.40 1.03
N MET A 283 -0.83 11.15 0.42
CA MET A 283 -0.92 11.56 -0.98
C MET A 283 0.45 11.46 -1.64
N SER A 284 0.51 10.72 -2.74
CA SER A 284 1.70 10.58 -3.58
C SER A 284 1.40 11.09 -4.98
N ASP A 285 2.29 11.90 -5.56
CA ASP A 285 2.18 12.36 -6.96
C ASP A 285 0.83 13.03 -7.28
N CYS A 286 0.29 13.78 -6.31
CA CYS A 286 -0.99 14.47 -6.38
C CYS A 286 -0.80 15.99 -6.46
N PHE A 287 -1.38 16.64 -7.47
CA PHE A 287 -1.22 18.05 -7.81
C PHE A 287 -2.57 18.78 -7.89
N GLY A 288 -2.57 20.09 -8.20
CA GLY A 288 -3.81 20.86 -8.41
C GLY A 288 -4.27 21.73 -7.24
N PHE A 289 -3.50 21.81 -6.17
CA PHE A 289 -3.84 22.57 -4.96
C PHE A 289 -2.64 23.27 -4.34
N ASP A 290 -2.88 24.40 -3.66
CA ASP A 290 -1.83 25.22 -3.04
C ASP A 290 -1.70 25.00 -1.53
N ALA A 291 -2.70 24.40 -0.88
CA ALA A 291 -2.69 24.09 0.54
C ALA A 291 -3.74 23.03 0.87
N LEU A 292 -3.48 22.24 1.91
CA LEU A 292 -4.52 21.42 2.54
C LEU A 292 -5.40 22.32 3.44
N PRO A 293 -6.71 22.04 3.55
CA PRO A 293 -7.55 22.68 4.56
C PRO A 293 -7.11 22.29 5.97
N HIS A 294 -7.66 22.95 6.99
CA HIS A 294 -7.36 22.62 8.38
C HIS A 294 -8.05 21.34 8.82
N LEU A 295 -7.28 20.30 9.15
CA LEU A 295 -7.76 18.99 9.62
C LEU A 295 -7.35 18.78 11.09
N PRO A 296 -8.18 19.16 12.08
CA PRO A 296 -7.77 19.20 13.49
C PRO A 296 -7.56 17.82 14.12
N GLN A 297 -8.18 16.78 13.55
CA GLN A 297 -8.13 15.41 14.05
C GLN A 297 -7.00 14.58 13.40
N LEU A 298 -6.21 15.19 12.51
CA LEU A 298 -5.19 14.48 11.75
C LEU A 298 -4.06 14.02 12.67
N GLU A 299 -3.83 12.71 12.67
CA GLU A 299 -2.79 12.00 13.42
C GLU A 299 -1.57 11.72 12.52
N HIS A 300 -1.80 11.49 11.23
CA HIS A 300 -0.78 11.22 10.22
C HIS A 300 -0.98 12.02 8.93
N CYS A 301 0.09 12.63 8.43
CA CYS A 301 0.10 13.42 7.20
C CYS A 301 1.35 13.10 6.36
N HIS A 302 1.21 12.17 5.42
CA HIS A 302 2.31 11.71 4.57
C HIS A 302 2.11 12.23 3.15
N LEU A 303 2.98 13.14 2.71
CA LEU A 303 2.84 13.81 1.43
C LEU A 303 4.15 13.66 0.65
N ARG A 304 4.08 13.02 -0.51
CA ARG A 304 5.20 12.81 -1.41
C ARG A 304 4.89 13.33 -2.80
N SER A 305 5.83 14.03 -3.43
CA SER A 305 5.68 14.53 -4.81
C SER A 305 4.42 15.38 -4.97
N ILE A 306 4.31 16.43 -4.15
CA ILE A 306 3.15 17.34 -4.11
C ILE A 306 3.57 18.78 -4.44
N PRO A 307 2.61 19.70 -4.73
CA PRO A 307 2.91 21.11 -4.94
C PRO A 307 3.71 21.73 -3.78
N ASP A 308 4.75 22.47 -4.14
CA ASP A 308 5.69 23.05 -3.20
C ASP A 308 5.07 24.09 -2.25
N ALA A 309 4.08 24.84 -2.75
CA ALA A 309 3.24 25.69 -1.90
C ALA A 309 2.50 24.88 -0.83
N ALA A 310 1.83 23.79 -1.24
CA ALA A 310 1.03 22.94 -0.37
C ALA A 310 1.88 22.26 0.71
N GLY A 311 3.02 21.67 0.34
CA GLY A 311 3.87 20.99 1.31
C GLY A 311 4.49 21.93 2.34
N ARG A 312 4.85 23.16 1.94
CA ARG A 312 5.29 24.18 2.90
C ARG A 312 4.16 24.67 3.81
N ALA A 313 2.93 24.77 3.31
CA ALA A 313 1.76 25.08 4.14
C ALA A 313 1.48 23.96 5.15
N ALA A 314 1.52 22.69 4.70
CA ALA A 314 1.30 21.52 5.55
C ALA A 314 2.35 21.42 6.68
N ARG A 315 3.64 21.57 6.37
CA ARG A 315 4.72 21.59 7.38
C ARG A 315 4.54 22.65 8.47
N ARG A 316 3.90 23.78 8.14
CA ARG A 316 3.60 24.85 9.11
C ARG A 316 2.39 24.52 9.97
N SER A 317 1.37 23.90 9.37
CA SER A 317 0.06 23.66 9.99
C SER A 317 0.04 22.42 10.88
N TYR A 318 0.74 21.35 10.49
CA TYR A 318 0.67 20.04 11.12
C TYR A 318 1.84 19.76 12.07
N LYS A 319 2.29 20.78 12.81
CA LYS A 319 3.37 20.60 13.80
C LYS A 319 2.95 19.62 14.90
N GLY A 320 3.65 18.51 15.02
CA GLY A 320 3.41 17.46 16.03
C GLY A 320 2.33 16.45 15.65
N VAL A 321 1.80 16.54 14.43
CA VAL A 321 1.25 15.39 13.72
C VAL A 321 2.44 14.54 13.26
N ASP A 322 2.25 13.23 13.11
CA ASP A 322 3.24 12.40 12.45
C ASP A 322 3.30 12.76 10.96
N THR A 323 4.38 13.40 10.53
CA THR A 323 4.48 13.95 9.18
C THR A 323 5.71 13.47 8.44
N GLU A 324 5.50 12.89 7.27
CA GLU A 324 6.54 12.68 6.27
C GLU A 324 6.19 13.49 5.02
N ILE A 325 6.78 14.68 4.89
CA ILE A 325 6.53 15.57 3.76
C ILE A 325 7.82 15.73 2.97
N ARG A 326 7.89 15.15 1.77
CA ARG A 326 9.10 15.11 0.92
C ARG A 326 8.76 15.40 -0.55
N GLN A 327 9.80 15.65 -1.34
CA GLN A 327 9.69 15.93 -2.79
C GLN A 327 8.69 17.03 -3.15
N LEU A 328 8.92 18.24 -2.66
CA LEU A 328 8.10 19.39 -3.02
C LEU A 328 8.40 19.84 -4.45
N ARG A 329 7.37 19.91 -5.30
CA ARG A 329 7.50 20.17 -6.73
C ARG A 329 7.02 21.59 -7.08
N THR A 330 7.84 22.34 -7.80
CA THR A 330 7.45 23.67 -8.30
C THR A 330 6.51 23.52 -9.51
N PRO A 331 5.70 24.54 -9.85
CA PRO A 331 4.85 24.50 -11.04
C PRO A 331 5.63 24.19 -12.33
N GLU A 332 6.84 24.72 -12.47
CA GLU A 332 7.70 24.46 -13.63
C GLU A 332 8.16 23.01 -13.68
N TRP A 333 8.49 22.41 -12.53
CA TRP A 333 8.84 20.99 -12.46
C TRP A 333 7.66 20.12 -12.86
N VAL A 334 6.46 20.43 -12.37
CA VAL A 334 5.24 19.66 -12.70
C VAL A 334 4.96 19.74 -14.19
N ALA A 335 5.02 20.94 -14.79
CA ALA A 335 4.83 21.13 -16.22
C ALA A 335 5.87 20.36 -17.07
N GLU A 336 7.14 20.32 -16.64
CA GLU A 336 8.18 19.59 -17.36
C GLU A 336 8.09 18.06 -17.17
N ASN A 337 7.62 17.58 -16.02
CA ASN A 337 7.70 16.17 -15.62
C ASN A 337 6.36 15.43 -15.60
N TRP A 338 5.25 16.08 -15.95
CA TRP A 338 3.92 15.45 -15.96
C TRP A 338 3.89 14.14 -16.76
N HIS A 339 4.53 14.15 -17.94
CA HIS A 339 4.65 12.99 -18.81
C HIS A 339 6.04 12.32 -18.73
N ASN A 340 6.78 12.50 -17.63
CA ASN A 340 8.09 11.87 -17.46
C ASN A 340 7.91 10.43 -16.91
N PRO A 341 8.17 9.39 -17.72
CA PRO A 341 8.01 8.01 -17.27
C PRO A 341 9.13 7.56 -16.30
N PHE A 342 10.25 8.30 -16.24
CA PHE A 342 11.40 8.00 -15.37
C PHE A 342 11.41 8.82 -14.09
N ARG A 343 10.29 9.47 -13.72
CA ARG A 343 10.22 10.36 -12.53
C ARG A 343 10.57 9.61 -11.23
N GLU A 344 10.15 8.35 -11.11
CA GLU A 344 10.29 7.54 -9.89
C GLU A 344 11.74 7.10 -9.64
N TRP A 345 12.55 7.05 -10.70
CA TRP A 345 13.98 6.75 -10.59
C TRP A 345 14.78 7.83 -9.84
N GLU A 346 14.19 9.01 -9.57
CA GLU A 346 14.85 10.01 -8.72
C GLU A 346 15.10 9.52 -7.28
N GLU A 347 14.32 8.54 -6.80
CA GLU A 347 14.42 7.99 -5.42
C GLU A 347 14.94 6.56 -5.34
N SER A 348 15.12 5.87 -6.48
CA SER A 348 15.60 4.49 -6.45
C SER A 348 16.96 4.44 -5.72
N PRO A 349 17.12 3.58 -4.69
CA PRO A 349 18.42 3.40 -4.02
C PRO A 349 19.48 2.87 -4.99
N HIS A 350 19.05 2.28 -6.11
CA HIS A 350 19.89 1.73 -7.17
C HIS A 350 20.28 2.77 -8.24
N ARG A 351 19.55 3.90 -8.36
CA ARG A 351 19.80 4.95 -9.37
C ARG A 351 19.96 6.33 -8.77
N SER A 352 20.98 7.05 -9.23
CA SER A 352 21.11 8.47 -8.90
C SER A 352 20.05 9.31 -9.63
N SER A 353 19.57 10.40 -9.02
CA SER A 353 18.74 11.43 -9.71
C SER A 353 19.32 11.91 -11.04
N ARG A 354 20.66 11.90 -11.19
CA ARG A 354 21.33 12.22 -12.47
C ARG A 354 20.96 11.24 -13.59
N PHE A 355 20.78 9.96 -13.25
CA PHE A 355 20.41 8.92 -14.20
C PHE A 355 18.95 9.09 -14.65
N ALA A 356 18.02 9.32 -13.72
CA ALA A 356 16.62 9.63 -14.02
C ALA A 356 16.49 10.82 -15.00
N LYS A 357 17.20 11.92 -14.73
CA LYS A 357 17.24 13.10 -15.61
C LYS A 357 17.82 12.80 -16.99
N ARG A 358 18.87 11.96 -17.05
CA ARG A 358 19.50 11.54 -18.31
C ARG A 358 18.55 10.67 -19.14
N ALA A 359 17.86 9.73 -18.50
CA ALA A 359 16.87 8.86 -19.13
C ALA A 359 15.70 9.67 -19.70
N PHE A 360 15.16 10.59 -18.91
CA PHE A 360 14.08 11.47 -19.38
C PHE A 360 14.51 12.37 -20.56
N THR A 361 15.72 12.94 -20.49
CA THR A 361 16.25 13.76 -21.60
C THR A 361 16.32 12.97 -22.89
N ALA A 362 16.88 11.75 -22.85
CA ALA A 362 16.95 10.93 -24.04
C ALA A 362 15.59 10.44 -24.49
N TRP A 363 14.67 10.11 -23.58
CA TRP A 363 13.31 9.74 -23.94
C TRP A 363 12.60 10.85 -24.74
N LYS A 364 12.76 12.13 -24.36
CA LYS A 364 12.27 13.27 -25.16
C LYS A 364 12.88 13.28 -26.58
N GLU A 365 14.18 12.99 -26.69
CA GLU A 365 14.87 12.89 -27.98
C GLU A 365 14.40 11.69 -28.81
N HIS A 366 14.19 10.53 -28.19
CA HIS A 366 13.67 9.32 -28.82
C HIS A 366 12.25 9.54 -29.33
N ARG A 367 11.37 10.11 -28.50
CA ARG A 367 10.02 10.46 -28.89
C ARG A 367 9.99 11.31 -30.14
N ARG A 368 10.79 12.38 -30.19
CA ARG A 368 10.93 13.21 -31.39
C ARG A 368 11.41 12.38 -32.59
N ARG A 369 12.48 11.60 -32.44
CA ARG A 369 13.04 10.78 -33.53
C ARG A 369 12.05 9.76 -34.09
N LEU A 370 11.24 9.12 -33.25
CA LEU A 370 10.27 8.12 -33.67
C LEU A 370 9.08 8.76 -34.39
N LEU A 371 8.61 9.91 -33.92
CA LEU A 371 7.56 10.69 -34.59
C LEU A 371 8.04 11.23 -35.95
N ASP A 372 9.24 11.82 -36.00
CA ASP A 372 9.86 12.27 -37.26
C ASP A 372 9.99 11.10 -38.26
N ALA A 373 10.41 9.92 -37.77
CA ALA A 373 10.49 8.72 -38.61
C ALA A 373 9.13 8.26 -39.13
N ALA A 374 8.05 8.44 -38.38
CA ALA A 374 6.70 8.08 -38.80
C ALA A 374 6.24 8.87 -40.02
N GLU A 375 6.65 10.14 -40.12
CA GLU A 375 6.35 11.03 -41.24
C GLU A 375 7.26 10.78 -42.45
N GLU A 376 8.56 10.57 -42.22
CA GLU A 376 9.58 10.59 -43.29
C GLU A 376 9.88 9.22 -43.91
N ALA A 377 9.66 8.11 -43.18
CA ALA A 377 10.13 6.79 -43.61
C ALA A 377 9.30 6.20 -44.78
N PRO A 378 9.94 5.59 -45.81
CA PRO A 378 9.24 4.81 -46.82
C PRO A 378 8.45 3.65 -46.20
N ALA A 379 7.24 3.37 -46.69
CA ALA A 379 6.37 2.32 -46.14
C ALA A 379 7.01 0.93 -46.06
N ALA A 380 7.84 0.58 -47.05
CA ALA A 380 8.54 -0.70 -47.08
C ALA A 380 9.65 -0.83 -46.00
N ALA A 381 10.13 0.28 -45.43
CA ALA A 381 11.23 0.31 -44.47
C ALA A 381 10.80 0.74 -43.06
N TRP A 382 9.52 1.10 -42.89
CA TRP A 382 8.98 1.71 -41.66
C TRP A 382 9.18 0.83 -40.41
N GLN A 383 8.73 -0.43 -40.47
CA GLN A 383 8.82 -1.37 -39.34
C GLN A 383 10.27 -1.60 -38.90
N GLU A 384 11.16 -1.90 -39.87
CA GLU A 384 12.58 -2.12 -39.62
C GLU A 384 13.31 -0.86 -39.12
N ARG A 385 12.87 0.33 -39.56
CA ARG A 385 13.40 1.59 -39.05
C ARG A 385 13.11 1.75 -37.56
N ILE A 386 11.87 1.45 -37.13
CA ILE A 386 11.50 1.52 -35.71
C ILE A 386 12.24 0.47 -34.89
N ALA A 387 12.31 -0.78 -35.36
CA ALA A 387 13.10 -1.83 -34.70
C ALA A 387 14.59 -1.43 -34.55
N THR A 388 15.15 -0.73 -35.53
CA THR A 388 16.53 -0.20 -35.47
C THR A 388 16.67 0.90 -34.41
N GLU A 389 15.72 1.84 -34.31
CA GLU A 389 15.74 2.86 -33.26
C GLU A 389 15.59 2.21 -31.87
N MET A 390 14.73 1.20 -31.72
CA MET A 390 14.54 0.45 -30.46
C MET A 390 15.82 -0.26 -30.01
N ARG A 391 16.52 -0.95 -30.93
CA ARG A 391 17.85 -1.52 -30.66
C ARG A 391 18.88 -0.46 -30.25
N GLY A 392 18.82 0.72 -30.88
CA GLY A 392 19.68 1.86 -30.55
C GLY A 392 19.42 2.41 -29.14
N ILE A 393 18.14 2.51 -28.76
CA ILE A 393 17.71 2.90 -27.41
C ILE A 393 18.23 1.89 -26.37
N ALA A 394 18.05 0.60 -26.62
CA ALA A 394 18.56 -0.44 -25.75
C ALA A 394 20.08 -0.34 -25.56
N ALA A 395 20.83 -0.19 -26.66
CA ALA A 395 22.28 0.01 -26.62
C ALA A 395 22.66 1.27 -25.82
N GLN A 396 21.87 2.34 -25.89
CA GLN A 396 22.10 3.55 -25.13
C GLN A 396 21.92 3.33 -23.62
N PHE A 397 20.84 2.67 -23.19
CA PHE A 397 20.64 2.31 -21.77
C PHE A 397 21.74 1.38 -21.26
N ASN A 398 22.10 0.36 -22.05
CA ASN A 398 23.21 -0.54 -21.73
C ASN A 398 24.53 0.21 -21.54
N ALA A 399 24.82 1.21 -22.38
CA ALA A 399 26.06 2.00 -22.29
C ALA A 399 26.10 2.92 -21.05
N TRP A 400 24.95 3.32 -20.53
CA TRP A 400 24.90 4.14 -19.31
C TRP A 400 25.02 3.33 -18.04
N ASN A 401 24.70 2.03 -18.14
CA ASN A 401 24.74 1.15 -17.01
C ASN A 401 26.18 0.75 -16.69
N ARG A 402 26.60 1.02 -15.46
CA ARG A 402 27.96 0.70 -14.98
C ARG A 402 28.04 -0.70 -14.38
N SER A 403 26.93 -1.21 -13.84
CA SER A 403 26.72 -2.63 -13.60
C SER A 403 26.45 -3.31 -14.95
N ALA A 404 26.80 -4.59 -15.08
CA ALA A 404 26.47 -5.36 -16.28
C ALA A 404 24.96 -5.65 -16.43
N TRP A 405 24.11 -5.10 -15.54
CA TRP A 405 22.73 -5.53 -15.36
C TRP A 405 21.79 -4.38 -14.98
N ILE A 406 20.64 -4.29 -15.67
CA ILE A 406 19.53 -3.38 -15.40
C ILE A 406 18.53 -4.13 -14.52
N GLU A 407 18.16 -3.57 -13.37
CA GLU A 407 17.25 -4.22 -12.42
C GLU A 407 15.88 -4.48 -13.06
N THR A 408 15.15 -5.51 -12.62
CA THR A 408 13.85 -5.90 -13.18
C THR A 408 12.85 -4.73 -13.20
N GLU A 409 12.73 -3.99 -12.09
CA GLU A 409 11.83 -2.82 -11.98
C GLU A 409 12.19 -1.71 -12.98
N GLU A 410 13.48 -1.52 -13.24
CA GLU A 410 13.96 -0.51 -14.18
C GLU A 410 13.70 -0.93 -15.62
N ARG A 411 13.84 -2.23 -15.90
CA ARG A 411 13.48 -2.80 -17.20
C ARG A 411 11.98 -2.60 -17.44
N ASP A 412 11.13 -2.94 -16.48
CA ASP A 412 9.69 -2.76 -16.58
C ASP A 412 9.32 -1.29 -16.83
N THR A 413 9.97 -0.36 -16.11
CA THR A 413 9.78 1.08 -16.35
C THR A 413 10.18 1.49 -17.77
N ILE A 414 11.31 0.99 -18.29
CA ILE A 414 11.75 1.27 -19.67
C ILE A 414 10.71 0.72 -20.65
N PHE A 415 10.32 -0.54 -20.50
CA PHE A 415 9.36 -1.17 -21.41
C PHE A 415 8.04 -0.43 -21.45
N GLU A 416 7.49 -0.05 -20.29
CA GLU A 416 6.24 0.70 -20.24
C GLU A 416 6.37 2.10 -20.87
N ALA A 417 7.48 2.79 -20.57
CA ALA A 417 7.78 4.10 -21.15
C ALA A 417 7.84 4.08 -22.69
N TYR A 418 8.42 3.03 -23.28
CA TYR A 418 8.53 2.88 -24.72
C TYR A 418 7.29 2.24 -25.34
N ARG A 419 6.54 1.41 -24.62
CA ARG A 419 5.23 0.90 -25.08
C ARG A 419 4.28 2.06 -25.35
N HIS A 420 4.05 2.94 -24.38
CA HIS A 420 3.18 4.10 -24.57
C HIS A 420 3.65 5.03 -25.70
N LEU A 421 4.97 5.19 -25.85
CA LEU A 421 5.53 5.98 -26.94
C LEU A 421 5.30 5.32 -28.31
N LEU A 422 5.44 4.00 -28.41
CA LEU A 422 5.18 3.24 -29.64
C LEU A 422 3.69 3.22 -29.97
N GLU A 423 2.81 3.15 -28.97
CA GLU A 423 1.36 3.30 -29.14
C GLU A 423 0.99 4.70 -29.68
N GLU A 424 1.63 5.76 -29.17
CA GLU A 424 1.47 7.12 -29.70
C GLU A 424 1.87 7.20 -31.18
N VAL A 425 3.03 6.61 -31.51
CA VAL A 425 3.53 6.53 -32.88
C VAL A 425 2.59 5.70 -33.76
N ALA A 426 2.06 4.59 -33.25
CA ALA A 426 1.12 3.71 -33.94
C ALA A 426 -0.19 4.44 -34.29
N GLY A 427 -0.62 5.38 -33.44
CA GLY A 427 -1.74 6.28 -33.69
C GLY A 427 -1.51 7.23 -34.88
N THR A 428 -0.25 7.54 -35.19
CA THR A 428 0.14 8.34 -36.36
C THR A 428 0.29 7.47 -37.61
N ARG A 429 0.90 6.28 -37.46
CA ARG A 429 1.14 5.35 -38.56
C ARG A 429 1.19 3.91 -38.04
N ALA A 430 0.40 3.03 -38.65
CA ALA A 430 0.32 1.62 -38.27
C ALA A 430 1.71 0.99 -38.05
N LEU A 431 1.91 0.45 -36.86
CA LEU A 431 3.16 -0.08 -36.34
C LEU A 431 2.87 -1.40 -35.63
N ASP A 432 3.79 -2.36 -35.74
CA ASP A 432 3.76 -3.56 -34.90
C ASP A 432 4.46 -3.22 -33.58
N VAL A 433 3.67 -2.82 -32.58
CA VAL A 433 4.19 -2.35 -31.28
C VAL A 433 4.95 -3.47 -30.56
N GLU A 434 4.43 -4.70 -30.60
CA GLU A 434 5.07 -5.84 -29.93
C GLU A 434 6.40 -6.19 -30.59
N ALA A 435 6.47 -6.27 -31.93
CA ALA A 435 7.74 -6.52 -32.60
C ALA A 435 8.79 -5.41 -32.36
N ALA A 436 8.35 -4.16 -32.20
CA ALA A 436 9.25 -3.06 -31.84
C ALA A 436 9.72 -3.17 -30.38
N LEU A 437 8.84 -3.55 -29.45
CA LEU A 437 9.20 -3.82 -28.05
C LEU A 437 10.11 -5.04 -27.91
N ASP A 438 9.91 -6.10 -28.70
CA ASP A 438 10.82 -7.24 -28.77
C ASP A 438 12.22 -6.79 -29.19
N ALA A 439 12.34 -5.91 -30.18
CA ALA A 439 13.63 -5.36 -30.60
C ALA A 439 14.31 -4.50 -29.51
N LEU A 440 13.54 -3.83 -28.66
CA LEU A 440 14.05 -3.15 -27.46
C LEU A 440 14.52 -4.20 -26.44
N GLY A 441 13.72 -5.22 -26.19
CA GLY A 441 13.98 -6.29 -25.22
C GLY A 441 15.21 -7.13 -25.54
N ASP A 442 15.31 -7.63 -26.77
CA ASP A 442 16.47 -8.40 -27.27
C ASP A 442 17.77 -7.58 -27.19
N GLY A 443 17.66 -6.25 -27.36
CA GLY A 443 18.78 -5.34 -27.30
C GLY A 443 19.21 -4.98 -25.88
N LEU A 444 18.28 -4.99 -24.92
CA LEU A 444 18.58 -4.75 -23.51
C LEU A 444 19.27 -6.01 -23.00
N ARG A 445 20.48 -5.85 -22.45
CA ARG A 445 21.26 -7.02 -22.04
C ARG A 445 20.55 -7.76 -20.92
N ASP A 446 19.97 -8.91 -21.27
CA ASP A 446 19.79 -10.03 -20.36
C ASP A 446 21.14 -10.74 -20.20
N VAL A 447 21.28 -11.43 -19.07
CA VAL A 447 22.46 -12.23 -18.72
C VAL A 447 22.91 -13.12 -19.88
#